data_AF-A0A1I2BUK5-F1
#
_entry.id   AF-A0A1I2BUK5-F1
#
_cell.length_a   1.000
_cell.length_b   1.000
_cell.length_c   1.000
_cell.angle_alpha   90.00
_cell.angle_beta   90.00
_cell.angle_gamma   90.00
#
_symmetry.space_group_name_H-M   'P 1'
#
loop_
_entity.id
_entity.type
_entity.pdbx_description
1 polymer ?
#
loop_
_entity_poly.entity_id
_entity_poly.type
_entity_poly.pdbx_seq_one_letter_code
_entity_poly.pdbx_strand_id
1 'polypeptide(L)' 'MLASALVLCTASAMAFRELPRLFRQGQGREAVVFLLMLILGVYFSLIAVNELKTPSPLKLIEYIYHPVNQFFSGWF' A
#
# COMPACT_ATOMS: atom_id res chain seq x y z
N MET A 1 2.05 -7.45 17.22
CA MET A 1 3.29 -6.69 17.48
C MET A 1 4.54 -7.38 16.91
N LEU A 2 4.85 -8.63 17.29
CA LEU A 2 6.00 -9.38 16.73
C LEU A 2 5.97 -9.52 15.21
N ALA A 3 4.84 -9.94 14.63
CA ALA A 3 4.71 -10.11 13.19
C ALA A 3 4.86 -8.77 12.41
N SER A 4 4.31 -7.68 12.93
CA SER A 4 4.47 -6.33 12.35
C SER A 4 5.94 -5.89 12.36
N ALA A 5 6.68 -6.20 13.44
CA ALA A 5 8.10 -5.93 13.53
C ALA A 5 8.90 -6.75 12.50
N LEU A 6 8.55 -8.02 12.28
CA LEU A 6 9.17 -8.85 11.24
C LEU A 6 8.97 -8.26 9.84
N VAL A 7 7.75 -7.80 9.51
CA VAL A 7 7.45 -7.14 8.23
C VAL A 7 8.30 -5.88 8.04
N LEU A 8 8.44 -5.05 9.08
CA LEU A 8 9.26 -3.84 9.00
C LEU A 8 10.75 -4.16 8.89
N CYS A 9 11.24 -5.16 9.61
CA CYS A 9 12.63 -5.60 9.53
C CYS A 9 12.98 -6.13 8.13
N THR A 10 12.11 -6.95 7.52
CA THR A 10 12.35 -7.48 6.16
C THR A 10 12.32 -6.36 5.13
N ALA A 11 11.34 -5.46 5.20
CA ALA A 11 11.27 -4.30 4.31
C ALA A 11 12.50 -3.39 4.43
N SER A 12 12.98 -3.16 5.67
CA SER A 12 14.18 -2.36 5.93
C SER A 12 15.44 -3.03 5.39
N ALA A 13 15.56 -4.35 5.52
CA ALA A 13 16.68 -5.11 4.96
C ALA A 13 16.68 -5.07 3.42
N MET A 14 15.52 -5.18 2.79
CA MET A 14 15.37 -5.04 1.34
C MET A 14 15.77 -3.62 0.89
N ALA A 15 15.21 -2.58 1.52
CA ALA A 15 15.56 -1.20 1.21
C ALA A 15 17.06 -0.93 1.40
N PHE A 16 17.66 -1.37 2.50
CA PHE A 16 19.08 -1.15 2.77
C PHE A 16 20.00 -1.82 1.72
N ARG A 17 19.57 -2.93 1.11
CA ARG A 17 20.33 -3.62 0.07
C ARG A 17 20.09 -3.02 -1.33
N GLU A 18 18.82 -2.81 -1.69
CA GLU A 18 18.42 -2.48 -3.07
C GLU A 18 18.49 -0.99 -3.38
N LEU A 19 18.09 -0.13 -2.44
CA LEU A 19 18.10 1.31 -2.65
C LEU A 19 19.50 1.85 -3.00
N PRO A 20 20.58 1.57 -2.22
CA PRO A 20 21.91 2.07 -2.59
C PRO A 20 22.44 1.45 -3.89
N ARG A 21 22.03 0.21 -4.22
CA ARG A 21 22.38 -0.42 -5.50
C ARG A 21 21.75 0.37 -6.67
N LEU A 22 20.46 0.66 -6.61
CA LEU A 22 19.73 1.40 -7.64
C LEU A 22 20.25 2.84 -7.80
N PHE A 23 20.56 3.51 -6.70
CA PHE A 23 21.16 4.85 -6.74
C PHE A 23 22.57 4.84 -7.33
N ARG A 24 23.42 3.87 -6.98
CA ARG A 24 24.77 3.74 -7.57
C ARG A 24 24.74 3.43 -9.07
N GLN A 25 23.67 2.80 -9.56
CA GLN A 25 23.47 2.50 -10.97
C GLN A 25 22.85 3.68 -11.75
N GLY A 26 22.58 4.83 -11.10
CA GLY A 26 21.95 5.98 -11.73
C GLY A 26 20.47 5.78 -12.06
N GLN A 27 19.86 4.68 -11.59
CA GLN A 27 18.49 4.28 -11.92
C GLN A 27 17.48 4.89 -10.95
N GLY A 28 17.46 6.23 -10.85
CA GLY A 28 16.59 6.94 -9.91
C GLY A 28 15.10 6.68 -10.13
N ARG A 29 14.66 6.49 -11.38
CA ARG A 29 13.26 6.15 -11.70
C ARG A 29 12.88 4.77 -11.16
N GLU A 30 13.76 3.79 -11.30
CA GLU A 30 13.54 2.43 -10.81
C GLU A 30 13.55 2.40 -9.27
N ALA A 31 14.39 3.22 -8.63
CA ALA A 31 14.39 3.39 -7.17
C ALA A 31 13.03 3.90 -6.66
N VAL A 32 12.39 4.83 -7.37
CA VAL A 32 11.05 5.33 -7.01
C VAL A 32 10.01 4.22 -7.15
N VAL A 33 10.00 3.48 -8.26
CA VAL A 33 9.05 2.38 -8.47
C VAL A 33 9.25 1.28 -7.42
N PHE A 34 10.50 0.92 -7.13
CA PHE A 34 10.84 -0.03 -6.07
C PHE A 34 10.30 0.44 -4.71
N LEU A 35 10.53 1.70 -4.33
CA LEU A 35 10.09 2.23 -3.05
C LEU A 35 8.55 2.24 -2.95
N LEU A 36 7.86 2.62 -4.03
CA LEU A 36 6.40 2.59 -4.09
C LEU A 36 5.84 1.18 -3.92
N MET A 37 6.40 0.19 -4.62
CA MET A 37 5.99 -1.20 -4.45
C MET A 37 6.29 -1.72 -3.05
N LEU A 38 7.45 -1.37 -2.48
CA LEU A 38 7.82 -1.78 -1.12
C LEU A 38 6.85 -1.20 -0.08
N ILE A 39 6.52 0.09 -0.20
CA ILE A 39 5.55 0.76 0.68
C ILE A 39 4.17 0.09 0.58
N LEU A 40 3.68 -0.18 -0.65
CA LEU A 40 2.42 -0.88 -0.86
C LEU A 40 2.43 -2.29 -0.26
N GLY A 41 3.51 -3.05 -0.47
CA GLY A 41 3.67 -4.38 0.09
C GLY A 41 3.67 -4.39 1.61
N VAL A 42 4.38 -3.45 2.24
CA VAL A 42 4.38 -3.27 3.71
C VAL A 42 2.99 -2.89 4.21
N TYR A 43 2.31 -1.95 3.54
CA TYR A 43 0.97 -1.51 3.90
C TYR A 43 -0.02 -2.68 3.91
N PHE A 44 -0.08 -3.46 2.83
CA PHE A 44 -0.95 -4.64 2.76
C PHE A 44 -0.57 -5.72 3.77
N SER A 45 0.74 -5.95 3.97
CA SER A 45 1.21 -6.91 4.96
C SER A 45 0.82 -6.51 6.38
N LEU A 46 0.88 -5.22 6.71
CA LEU A 46 0.44 -4.71 8.00
C LEU A 46 -1.07 -4.84 8.18
N ILE A 47 -1.88 -4.60 7.15
CA ILE A 47 -3.33 -4.86 7.21
C ILE A 47 -3.59 -6.34 7.50
N ALA A 48 -2.95 -7.23 6.74
CA ALA A 48 -3.13 -8.67 6.88
C ALA A 48 -2.70 -9.18 8.28
N VAL A 49 -1.53 -8.75 8.76
CA VAL A 49 -0.96 -9.22 10.03
C VAL A 49 -1.73 -8.70 11.25
N ASN A 50 -2.24 -7.47 11.21
CA ASN A 50 -2.97 -6.91 12.35
C ASN A 50 -4.45 -7.28 12.33
N GLU A 51 -4.90 -8.14 11.39
CA GLU A 51 -6.31 -8.42 11.11
C GLU A 51 -7.17 -7.17 11.21
N LEU A 52 -6.62 -6.05 10.71
CA LEU A 52 -7.32 -4.78 10.76
C LEU A 52 -8.63 -5.01 10.05
N LYS A 53 -9.75 -4.78 10.75
CA LYS A 53 -11.09 -4.94 10.22
C LYS A 53 -11.16 -4.13 8.94
N THR A 54 -10.94 -4.82 7.82
CA THR A 54 -11.11 -4.23 6.51
C THR A 54 -12.58 -3.86 6.43
N PRO A 55 -12.91 -2.65 5.96
CA PRO A 55 -14.30 -2.28 5.79
C PRO A 55 -14.97 -3.39 4.99
N SER A 56 -16.18 -3.79 5.39
CA SER A 56 -16.87 -4.88 4.71
C SER A 56 -16.89 -4.60 3.21
N PRO A 57 -16.77 -5.61 2.33
CA PRO A 57 -16.79 -5.40 0.89
C PRO A 57 -18.01 -4.57 0.45
N LEU A 58 -19.12 -4.71 1.17
CA LEU A 58 -20.33 -3.91 0.99
C LEU A 58 -20.10 -2.41 1.21
N LYS A 59 -19.36 -2.01 2.25
CA LYS A 59 -19.01 -0.59 2.49
C LYS A 59 -18.08 -0.03 1.41
N LEU A 60 -17.19 -0.85 0.87
CA LEU A 60 -16.34 -0.42 -0.25
C LEU A 60 -17.18 -0.17 -1.51
N ILE A 61 -18.12 -1.08 -1.79
CA ILE A 61 -19.10 -0.92 -2.86
C ILE A 61 -19.93 0.36 -2.63
N GLU A 62 -20.46 0.56 -1.42
CA GLU A 62 -21.23 1.74 -1.05
C GLU A 62 -20.42 3.03 -1.25
N TYR A 63 -19.14 3.05 -0.84
CA TYR A 63 -18.26 4.19 -1.04
C TYR A 63 -18.02 4.52 -2.51
N ILE A 64 -17.82 3.51 -3.36
CA ILE A 64 -17.63 3.69 -4.81
C ILE A 64 -18.93 4.18 -5.47
N TYR A 65 -20.08 3.65 -5.04
CA TYR A 65 -21.38 4.00 -5.61
C TYR A 65 -21.95 5.30 -5.05
N HIS A 66 -21.53 5.77 -3.88
CA HIS A 66 -22.01 7.01 -3.28
C HIS A 66 -21.86 8.24 -4.20
N PRO A 67 -20.68 8.54 -4.81
CA PRO A 67 -20.56 9.65 -5.74
C PRO A 67 -21.40 9.44 -7.00
N VAL A 68 -21.50 8.20 -7.49
CA VAL A 68 -22.34 7.86 -8.65
C VAL A 68 -23.81 8.19 -8.34
N ASN A 69 -24.30 7.76 -7.17
CA ASN A 69 -25.67 8.01 -6.73
C ASN A 69 -25.94 9.51 -6.56
N GLN A 70 -24.97 10.28 -6.05
CA GLN A 70 -25.06 11.73 -5.93
C GLN A 70 -25.09 12.46 -7.28
N PHE A 71 -24.40 11.93 -8.29
CA PHE A 71 -24.48 12.43 -9.67
C PHE A 71 -25.86 12.18 -10.28
N PHE A 72 -26.43 10.97 -10.09
CA PHE A 72 -27.76 10.64 -10.61
C PHE A 72 -28.88 11.36 -9.87
N SER A 73 -28.78 11.53 -8.55
CA SER A 73 -29.78 12.26 -7.76
C SER A 73 -29.75 13.77 -7.96
N GLY A 74 -28.65 14.34 -8.46
CA GLY A 74 -28.57 15.76 -8.85
C GLY A 74 -29.09 16.06 -10.25
N TRP A 75 -29.36 15.04 -11.08
CA TRP A 75 -29.80 15.18 -12.47
C TRP A 75 -31.31 15.05 -12.66
N PHE A 76 -32.03 14.46 -11.69
CA PHE A 76 -33.50 14.29 -11.68
C PHE A 76 -34.13 15.12 -10.57
#